data_AF-A0A1Q7NHZ6-F1
#
_entry.id   AF-A0A1Q7NHZ6-F1
#
_cell.length_a   1.000
_cell.length_b   1.000
_cell.length_c   1.000
_cell.angle_alpha   90.00
_cell.angle_beta   90.00
_cell.angle_gamma   90.00
#
_symmetry.space_group_name_H-M   'P 1'
#
loop_
_entity.id
_entity.type
_entity.pdbx_description
1 polymer ?
#
loop_
_entity_poly.entity_id
_entity_poly.type
_entity_poly.pdbx_seq_one_letter_code
_entity_poly.pdbx_strand_id
1 'polypeptide(L)'
;MFSMASQKQNAGDSSTNIQAESITIHQGVSLEAVRQVALDIFRANFYELAGEAKDIAQRRAEEITEDFLRKLEQENASGLKQSQQPDFQHALFTVQKEYARCGDKELGNLLIDLLVDRTKQDARTILQIVLNESLAVAPKLTSDQLAALSVIFLLRYTTNASLANHELLWQYLDLQVAPFVPLLNKKDSCYQHLEYSGCGTPSPFKSELIDTFRNDYGGLFSKGIDASEREAMQLSVTPDLMWCRCLNDNTRLQVAALNEGVVRSKAAELKISDEDMEKLVQLHKDSLMDAKEIRERIIAARPYMNTVFEMWSDSGLGRFTLTSVGIAIGHANVKKSLGEFTNLSTWIN
;
A
#
# COMPACT_ATOMS: atom_id res chain seq x y z
N MET A 1 -63.63 -14.89 27.01
CA MET A 1 -62.44 -15.44 27.68
C MET A 1 -61.43 -15.80 26.61
N PHE A 2 -60.39 -14.98 26.42
CA PHE A 2 -59.27 -15.33 25.55
C PHE A 2 -58.23 -16.08 26.38
N SER A 3 -57.82 -17.28 25.94
CA SER A 3 -56.79 -18.06 26.62
C SER A 3 -55.42 -17.45 26.38
N MET A 4 -54.72 -17.04 27.44
CA MET A 4 -53.29 -16.73 27.36
C MET A 4 -52.52 -18.01 27.06
N ALA A 5 -51.83 -18.05 25.92
CA ALA A 5 -50.88 -19.11 25.61
C ALA A 5 -49.70 -19.02 26.58
N SER A 6 -49.45 -20.07 27.38
CA SER A 6 -48.30 -20.11 28.28
C SER A 6 -47.05 -20.47 27.48
N GLN A 7 -46.06 -19.57 27.49
CA GLN A 7 -44.81 -19.74 26.78
C GLN A 7 -43.78 -20.35 27.74
N LYS A 8 -43.47 -21.64 27.56
CA LYS A 8 -42.47 -22.38 28.37
C LYS A 8 -41.08 -22.24 27.75
N GLN A 9 -40.10 -21.83 28.55
CA GLN A 9 -38.68 -21.83 28.19
C GLN A 9 -37.92 -22.78 29.13
N ASN A 10 -37.09 -23.67 28.58
CA ASN A 10 -36.17 -24.51 29.34
C ASN A 10 -34.74 -23.97 29.15
N ALA A 11 -34.03 -23.70 30.24
CA ALA A 11 -32.64 -23.23 30.26
C ALA A 11 -31.69 -24.35 30.72
N GLY A 12 -30.44 -24.31 30.24
CA GLY A 12 -29.33 -25.11 30.77
C GLY A 12 -28.42 -24.28 31.68
N ASP A 13 -27.51 -24.92 32.40
CA ASP A 13 -26.60 -24.23 33.32
C ASP A 13 -25.70 -23.23 32.56
N SER A 14 -25.64 -22.00 33.05
CA SER A 14 -24.97 -20.81 32.46
C SER A 14 -25.69 -20.13 31.28
N SER A 15 -27.02 -20.20 31.20
CA SER A 15 -27.79 -19.42 30.21
C SER A 15 -28.48 -18.20 30.83
N THR A 16 -28.48 -17.07 30.11
CA THR A 16 -29.27 -15.87 30.43
C THR A 16 -30.56 -15.92 29.62
N ASN A 17 -31.69 -16.14 30.29
CA ASN A 17 -32.99 -16.19 29.65
C ASN A 17 -33.69 -14.83 29.73
N ILE A 18 -33.99 -14.25 28.57
CA ILE A 18 -34.75 -13.00 28.44
C ILE A 18 -36.08 -13.33 27.77
N GLN A 19 -37.19 -13.00 28.42
CA GLN A 19 -38.55 -13.21 27.91
C GLN A 19 -39.28 -11.85 27.88
N ALA A 20 -39.58 -11.37 26.67
CA ALA A 20 -40.31 -10.12 26.42
C ALA A 20 -41.24 -10.28 25.20
N GLU A 21 -42.38 -9.58 25.18
CA GLU A 21 -43.35 -9.62 24.08
C GLU A 21 -42.79 -9.07 22.76
N SER A 22 -41.84 -8.14 22.84
CA SER A 22 -40.94 -7.78 21.73
C SER A 22 -39.53 -7.57 22.29
N ILE A 23 -38.57 -8.36 21.80
CA ILE A 23 -37.15 -8.13 22.07
C ILE A 23 -36.63 -7.24 20.94
N THR A 24 -36.51 -5.93 21.17
CA THR A 24 -35.71 -5.07 20.29
C THR A 24 -34.25 -5.25 20.70
N ILE A 25 -33.58 -6.21 20.07
CA ILE A 25 -32.15 -6.38 20.21
C ILE A 25 -31.50 -5.16 19.55
N HIS A 26 -31.02 -4.19 20.34
CA HIS A 26 -30.11 -3.15 19.86
C HIS A 26 -28.73 -3.77 19.58
N GLN A 27 -28.64 -4.62 18.55
CA GLN A 27 -27.38 -5.17 18.07
C GLN A 27 -26.73 -4.14 17.12
N GLY A 28 -25.91 -3.25 17.70
CA GLY A 28 -25.04 -2.34 16.94
C GLY A 28 -25.75 -1.20 16.21
N VAL A 29 -24.95 -0.33 15.59
CA VAL A 29 -25.46 0.73 14.70
C VAL A 29 -25.78 0.10 13.35
N SER A 30 -27.01 0.24 12.87
CA SER A 30 -27.38 -0.26 11.54
C SER A 30 -26.76 0.60 10.44
N LEU A 31 -26.47 0.00 9.28
CA LEU A 31 -25.94 0.69 8.12
C LEU A 31 -26.86 1.85 7.68
N GLU A 32 -28.18 1.64 7.68
CA GLU A 32 -29.18 2.68 7.41
C GLU A 32 -29.13 3.84 8.42
N ALA A 33 -28.89 3.56 9.70
CA ALA A 33 -28.75 4.61 10.70
C ALA A 33 -27.47 5.44 10.47
N VAL A 34 -26.34 4.78 10.15
CA VAL A 34 -25.09 5.48 9.82
C VAL A 34 -25.26 6.34 8.57
N ARG A 35 -25.92 5.80 7.54
CA ARG A 35 -26.24 6.51 6.31
C ARG A 35 -27.03 7.79 6.58
N GLN A 36 -28.12 7.69 7.34
CA GLN A 36 -28.96 8.83 7.68
C GLN A 36 -28.16 9.90 8.43
N VAL A 37 -27.40 9.50 9.45
CA VAL A 37 -26.52 10.40 10.21
C VAL A 37 -25.50 11.09 9.30
N ALA A 38 -24.86 10.35 8.39
CA ALA A 38 -23.88 10.90 7.46
C ALA A 38 -24.47 11.96 6.53
N LEU A 39 -25.68 11.74 6.01
CA LEU A 39 -26.37 12.69 5.13
C LEU A 39 -26.88 13.91 5.90
N ASP A 40 -27.33 13.74 7.14
CA ASP A 40 -27.76 14.84 8.00
C ASP A 40 -26.58 15.74 8.39
N ILE A 41 -25.42 15.16 8.71
CA ILE A 41 -24.17 15.90 8.94
C ILE A 41 -23.79 16.69 7.70
N PHE A 42 -23.83 16.07 6.51
CA PHE A 42 -23.53 16.77 5.27
C PHE A 42 -24.45 17.97 5.06
N ARG A 43 -25.77 17.78 5.15
CA ARG A 43 -26.78 18.83 4.95
C ARG A 43 -26.65 19.98 5.95
N ALA A 44 -26.29 19.67 7.20
CA ALA A 44 -26.17 20.67 8.25
C ALA A 44 -24.87 21.50 8.15
N ASN A 45 -23.80 20.97 7.54
CA ASN A 45 -22.48 21.58 7.55
C ASN A 45 -21.97 22.04 6.17
N PHE A 46 -22.56 21.55 5.08
CA PHE A 46 -22.18 21.97 3.74
C PHE A 46 -22.75 23.35 3.40
N TYR A 47 -22.04 24.11 2.57
CA TYR A 47 -22.44 25.48 2.22
C TYR A 47 -23.74 25.48 1.41
N GLU A 48 -24.56 26.53 1.59
CA GLU A 48 -25.77 26.72 0.80
C GLU A 48 -25.42 27.01 -0.66
N LEU A 49 -25.71 26.03 -1.52
CA LEU A 49 -25.62 26.16 -2.96
C LEU A 49 -26.98 26.54 -3.56
N ALA A 50 -26.95 27.22 -4.71
CA ALA A 50 -28.14 27.62 -5.44
C ALA A 50 -28.34 26.81 -6.72
N GLY A 51 -29.60 26.57 -7.08
CA GLY A 51 -29.99 25.92 -8.33
C GLY A 51 -29.39 24.52 -8.51
N GLU A 52 -29.01 24.20 -9.75
CA GLU A 52 -28.49 22.87 -10.14
C GLU A 52 -27.23 22.45 -9.36
N ALA A 53 -26.40 23.40 -8.92
CA ALA A 53 -25.20 23.10 -8.16
C ALA A 53 -25.53 22.41 -6.82
N LYS A 54 -26.64 22.79 -6.18
CA LYS A 54 -27.12 22.15 -4.94
C LYS A 54 -27.50 20.70 -5.19
N ASP A 55 -28.27 20.45 -6.24
CA ASP A 55 -28.73 19.10 -6.59
C ASP A 55 -27.57 18.19 -6.97
N ILE A 56 -26.56 18.72 -7.68
CA ILE A 56 -25.33 17.99 -8.02
C ILE A 56 -24.55 17.63 -6.75
N ALA A 57 -24.32 18.60 -5.86
CA ALA A 57 -23.57 18.38 -4.64
C ALA A 57 -24.26 17.35 -3.73
N GLN A 58 -25.58 17.44 -3.57
CA GLN A 58 -26.35 16.48 -2.78
C GLN A 58 -26.27 15.07 -3.36
N ARG A 59 -26.46 14.92 -4.68
CA ARG A 59 -26.38 13.62 -5.34
C ARG A 59 -25.01 12.98 -5.18
N ARG A 60 -23.94 13.76 -5.30
CA ARG A 60 -22.55 13.29 -5.10
C ARG A 60 -22.28 12.89 -3.65
N ALA A 61 -22.80 13.64 -2.68
CA ALA A 61 -22.68 13.28 -1.27
C ALA A 61 -23.42 11.98 -0.95
N GLU A 62 -24.59 11.76 -1.55
CA GLU A 62 -25.31 10.48 -1.46
C GLU A 62 -24.50 9.35 -2.11
N GLU A 63 -24.02 9.53 -3.35
CA GLU A 63 -23.20 8.54 -4.09
C GLU A 63 -21.98 8.07 -3.27
N ILE A 64 -21.15 9.01 -2.80
CA ILE A 64 -19.92 8.65 -2.05
C ILE A 64 -20.22 8.03 -0.69
N THR A 65 -21.35 8.37 -0.06
CA THR A 65 -21.78 7.77 1.20
C THR A 65 -22.18 6.31 0.98
N GLU A 66 -22.95 6.01 -0.07
CA GLU A 66 -23.29 4.62 -0.42
C GLU A 66 -22.05 3.78 -0.74
N ASP A 67 -21.15 4.34 -1.54
CA ASP A 67 -19.94 3.63 -1.96
C ASP A 67 -19.01 3.36 -0.77
N PHE A 68 -18.89 4.32 0.15
CA PHE A 68 -18.20 4.12 1.42
C PHE A 68 -18.83 3.00 2.25
N LEU A 69 -20.14 3.05 2.49
CA LEU A 69 -20.82 2.07 3.35
C LEU A 69 -20.73 0.65 2.78
N ARG A 70 -20.87 0.52 1.47
CA ARG A 70 -20.70 -0.75 0.75
C ARG A 70 -19.29 -1.32 0.92
N LYS A 71 -18.26 -0.49 0.74
CA LYS A 71 -16.87 -0.94 0.89
C LYS A 71 -16.52 -1.23 2.35
N LEU A 72 -17.05 -0.44 3.29
CA LEU A 72 -16.89 -0.67 4.72
C LEU A 72 -17.49 -2.02 5.14
N GLU A 73 -18.70 -2.35 4.67
CA GLU A 73 -19.35 -3.62 4.97
C GLU A 73 -18.53 -4.82 4.47
N GLN A 74 -17.89 -4.68 3.31
CA GLN A 74 -17.03 -5.71 2.72
C GLN A 74 -15.69 -5.88 3.43
N GLU A 75 -15.01 -4.79 3.79
CA GLU A 75 -13.65 -4.83 4.34
C GLU A 75 -13.59 -4.78 5.88
N ASN A 76 -14.54 -4.13 6.55
CA ASN A 76 -14.54 -3.91 7.99
C ASN A 76 -15.94 -3.59 8.53
N ALA A 77 -16.88 -4.55 8.48
CA ALA A 77 -18.24 -4.36 9.00
C ALA A 77 -18.29 -3.88 10.46
N SER A 78 -17.32 -4.29 11.28
CA SER A 78 -17.21 -3.85 12.69
C SER A 78 -16.91 -2.36 12.84
N GLY A 79 -16.37 -1.73 11.78
CA GLY A 79 -16.04 -0.31 11.70
C GLY A 79 -17.26 0.62 11.75
N LEU A 80 -18.48 0.11 11.54
CA LEU A 80 -19.72 0.91 11.69
C LEU A 80 -19.85 1.53 13.08
N LYS A 81 -19.27 0.90 14.12
CA LYS A 81 -19.22 1.46 15.49
C LYS A 81 -18.51 2.83 15.55
N GLN A 82 -17.58 3.09 14.63
CA GLN A 82 -16.82 4.34 14.56
C GLN A 82 -17.68 5.53 14.14
N SER A 83 -18.85 5.31 13.53
CA SER A 83 -19.80 6.35 13.13
C SER A 83 -20.26 7.29 14.26
N GLN A 84 -20.19 6.81 15.50
CA GLN A 84 -20.55 7.58 16.69
C GLN A 84 -19.44 8.54 17.15
N GLN A 85 -18.22 8.39 16.65
CA GLN A 85 -17.08 9.20 17.06
C GLN A 85 -17.07 10.55 16.31
N PRO A 86 -16.91 11.69 17.00
CA PRO A 86 -16.87 13.01 16.36
C PRO A 86 -15.78 13.14 15.28
N ASP A 87 -14.59 12.60 15.54
CA ASP A 87 -13.48 12.66 14.58
C ASP A 87 -13.77 11.86 13.30
N PHE A 88 -14.52 10.75 13.42
CA PHE A 88 -14.93 9.96 12.25
C PHE A 88 -16.00 10.71 11.45
N GLN A 89 -16.98 11.30 12.13
CA GLN A 89 -17.99 12.14 11.48
C GLN A 89 -17.34 13.31 10.72
N HIS A 90 -16.31 13.93 11.30
CA HIS A 90 -15.54 14.98 10.63
C HIS A 90 -14.80 14.45 9.38
N ALA A 91 -14.17 13.27 9.45
CA ALA A 91 -13.52 12.68 8.28
C ALA A 91 -14.50 12.27 7.18
N LEU A 92 -15.63 11.65 7.54
CA LEU A 92 -16.69 11.33 6.59
C LEU A 92 -17.23 12.59 5.91
N PHE A 93 -17.49 13.65 6.68
CA PHE A 93 -17.89 14.94 6.13
C PHE A 93 -16.81 15.52 5.20
N THR A 94 -15.53 15.38 5.53
CA THR A 94 -14.43 15.81 4.67
C THR A 94 -14.46 15.09 3.32
N VAL A 95 -14.64 13.77 3.32
CA VAL A 95 -14.77 12.98 2.08
C VAL A 95 -15.98 13.44 1.26
N GLN A 96 -17.15 13.55 1.89
CA GLN A 96 -18.37 14.01 1.21
C GLN A 96 -18.19 15.39 0.61
N LYS A 97 -17.61 16.33 1.37
CA LYS A 97 -17.40 17.71 0.95
C LYS A 97 -16.49 17.80 -0.28
N GLU A 98 -15.37 17.08 -0.27
CA GLU A 98 -14.40 17.16 -1.37
C GLU A 98 -14.92 16.47 -2.65
N TYR A 99 -15.58 15.32 -2.53
CA TYR A 99 -16.20 14.67 -3.68
C TYR A 99 -17.40 15.48 -4.22
N ALA A 100 -18.24 16.06 -3.35
CA ALA A 100 -19.35 16.90 -3.79
C ALA A 100 -18.87 18.09 -4.66
N ARG A 101 -17.73 18.69 -4.31
CA ARG A 101 -17.12 19.81 -5.03
C ARG A 101 -16.62 19.44 -6.43
N CYS A 102 -15.83 18.37 -6.54
CA CYS A 102 -15.16 18.03 -7.81
C CYS A 102 -15.93 17.00 -8.66
N GLY A 103 -16.55 16.00 -8.03
CA GLY A 103 -17.15 14.84 -8.70
C GLY A 103 -16.16 13.91 -9.38
N ASP A 104 -14.87 13.99 -9.02
CA ASP A 104 -13.84 13.10 -9.54
C ASP A 104 -13.95 11.73 -8.88
N LYS A 105 -14.36 10.73 -9.65
CA LYS A 105 -14.53 9.34 -9.19
C LYS A 105 -13.22 8.70 -8.74
N GLU A 106 -12.10 9.03 -9.38
CA GLU A 106 -10.80 8.47 -9.04
C GLU A 106 -10.32 8.97 -7.68
N LEU A 107 -10.56 10.24 -7.38
CA LEU A 107 -10.33 10.82 -6.05
C LEU A 107 -11.33 10.29 -5.03
N GLY A 108 -12.62 10.20 -5.37
CA GLY A 108 -13.65 9.65 -4.50
C GLY A 108 -13.30 8.24 -4.00
N ASN A 109 -12.91 7.36 -4.92
CA ASN A 109 -12.47 6.00 -4.60
C ASN A 109 -11.24 5.99 -3.67
N LEU A 110 -10.25 6.86 -3.92
CA LEU A 110 -9.07 6.99 -3.06
C LEU A 110 -9.45 7.44 -1.63
N LEU A 111 -10.34 8.41 -1.51
CA LEU A 111 -10.81 8.93 -0.22
C LEU A 111 -11.62 7.90 0.56
N ILE A 112 -12.42 7.09 -0.14
CA ILE A 112 -13.13 5.96 0.46
C ILE A 112 -12.12 4.96 1.05
N ASP A 113 -11.05 4.62 0.32
CA ASP A 113 -10.05 3.65 0.78
C ASP A 113 -9.35 4.12 2.05
N LEU A 114 -8.94 5.39 2.07
CA LEU A 114 -8.38 6.03 3.25
C LEU A 114 -9.36 6.06 4.43
N LEU A 115 -10.65 6.34 4.18
CA LEU A 115 -11.67 6.39 5.22
C LEU A 115 -11.97 5.00 5.79
N VAL A 116 -12.02 3.96 4.94
CA VAL A 116 -12.18 2.56 5.36
C VAL A 116 -10.98 2.13 6.21
N ASP A 117 -9.76 2.41 5.79
CA ASP A 117 -8.57 2.07 6.58
C ASP A 117 -8.53 2.83 7.92
N ARG A 118 -9.05 4.07 7.94
CA ARG A 118 -9.23 4.86 9.16
C ARG A 118 -10.24 4.24 10.13
N THR A 119 -11.28 3.55 9.66
CA THR A 119 -12.22 2.82 10.54
C THR A 119 -11.60 1.62 11.26
N LYS A 120 -10.46 1.12 10.77
CA LYS A 120 -9.72 0.00 11.38
C LYS A 120 -8.91 0.46 12.59
N GLN A 121 -8.86 1.76 12.87
CA GLN A 121 -8.08 2.37 13.96
C GLN A 121 -9.00 2.82 15.11
N ASP A 122 -9.03 2.04 16.20
CA ASP A 122 -9.86 2.32 17.38
C ASP A 122 -9.21 3.30 18.37
N ALA A 123 -7.91 3.56 18.26
CA ALA A 123 -7.13 4.41 19.17
C ALA A 123 -6.48 5.59 18.43
N ARG A 124 -6.18 6.66 19.18
CA ARG A 124 -5.43 7.82 18.68
C ARG A 124 -3.95 7.49 18.47
N THR A 125 -3.65 6.85 17.35
CA THR A 125 -2.30 6.47 16.91
C THR A 125 -1.76 7.44 15.87
N ILE A 126 -0.45 7.39 15.60
CA ILE A 126 0.16 8.12 14.48
C ILE A 126 -0.51 7.72 13.16
N LEU A 127 -0.82 6.44 12.96
CA LEU A 127 -1.54 5.96 11.79
C LEU A 127 -2.92 6.63 11.62
N GLN A 128 -3.70 6.77 12.70
CA GLN A 128 -4.97 7.48 12.64
C GLN A 128 -4.79 8.96 12.23
N ILE A 129 -3.78 9.63 12.79
CA ILE A 129 -3.46 11.02 12.44
C ILE A 129 -3.07 11.13 10.95
N VAL A 130 -2.20 10.24 10.48
CA VAL A 130 -1.74 10.24 9.08
C VAL A 130 -2.89 9.99 8.11
N LEU A 131 -3.80 9.08 8.42
CA LEU A 131 -4.98 8.83 7.60
C LEU A 131 -5.89 10.05 7.53
N ASN A 132 -6.10 10.75 8.66
CA ASN A 132 -6.88 12.00 8.68
C ASN A 132 -6.24 13.11 7.85
N GLU A 133 -4.92 13.31 8.00
CA GLU A 133 -4.19 14.28 7.19
C GLU A 133 -4.22 13.91 5.70
N SER A 134 -4.15 12.61 5.37
CA SER A 134 -4.23 12.12 4.00
C SER A 134 -5.58 12.46 3.34
N LEU A 135 -6.69 12.37 4.09
CA LEU A 135 -8.02 12.78 3.60
C LEU A 135 -8.10 14.27 3.26
N ALA A 136 -7.34 15.12 3.97
CA ALA A 136 -7.28 16.56 3.71
C ALA A 136 -6.28 16.95 2.61
N VAL A 137 -5.24 16.13 2.40
CA VAL A 137 -4.17 16.39 1.43
C VAL A 137 -4.49 15.82 0.05
N ALA A 138 -4.98 14.58 -0.05
CA ALA A 138 -5.26 13.92 -1.33
C ALA A 138 -6.12 14.74 -2.30
N PRO A 139 -7.16 15.48 -1.87
CA PRO A 139 -7.98 16.33 -2.76
C PRO A 139 -7.24 17.49 -3.42
N LYS A 140 -6.06 17.86 -2.90
CA LYS A 140 -5.22 18.91 -3.46
C LYS A 140 -4.35 18.39 -4.61
N LEU A 141 -4.23 17.07 -4.75
CA LEU A 141 -3.29 16.42 -5.65
C LEU A 141 -3.94 16.09 -6.99
N THR A 142 -3.16 16.21 -8.04
CA THR A 142 -3.52 15.79 -9.40
C THR A 142 -3.18 14.32 -9.62
N SER A 143 -3.72 13.71 -10.68
CA SER A 143 -3.50 12.28 -10.99
C SER A 143 -2.03 11.93 -11.27
N ASP A 144 -1.27 12.84 -11.87
CA ASP A 144 0.18 12.71 -12.09
C ASP A 144 0.97 12.76 -10.77
N GLN A 145 0.53 13.58 -9.80
CA GLN A 145 1.10 13.64 -8.46
C GLN A 145 0.82 12.36 -7.67
N LEU A 146 -0.40 11.85 -7.73
CA LEU A 146 -0.75 10.56 -7.14
C LEU A 146 0.07 9.41 -7.74
N ALA A 147 0.23 9.39 -9.07
CA ALA A 147 1.07 8.43 -9.77
C ALA A 147 2.54 8.51 -9.32
N ALA A 148 3.09 9.72 -9.16
CA ALA A 148 4.45 9.91 -8.65
C ALA A 148 4.61 9.36 -7.23
N LEU A 149 3.66 9.63 -6.31
CA LEU A 149 3.67 9.09 -4.95
C LEU A 149 3.61 7.56 -4.96
N SER A 150 2.73 6.97 -5.77
CA SER A 150 2.61 5.51 -5.92
C SER A 150 3.91 4.86 -6.42
N VAL A 151 4.54 5.42 -7.46
CA VAL A 151 5.80 4.88 -8.01
C VAL A 151 6.95 5.00 -7.02
N ILE A 152 7.08 6.14 -6.33
CA ILE A 152 8.10 6.31 -5.28
C ILE A 152 7.86 5.31 -4.14
N PHE A 153 6.61 5.20 -3.68
CA PHE A 153 6.24 4.26 -2.62
C PHE A 153 6.65 2.83 -2.98
N LEU A 154 6.19 2.33 -4.13
CA LEU A 154 6.48 0.98 -4.60
C LEU A 154 7.98 0.72 -4.75
N LEU A 155 8.71 1.60 -5.42
CA LEU A 155 10.10 1.34 -5.81
C LEU A 155 11.13 1.71 -4.74
N ARG A 156 10.76 2.47 -3.70
CA ARG A 156 11.70 2.87 -2.64
C ARG A 156 11.37 2.30 -1.27
N TYR A 157 10.09 2.11 -0.96
CA TYR A 157 9.65 1.75 0.39
C TYR A 157 9.14 0.31 0.48
N THR A 158 8.92 -0.36 -0.66
CA THR A 158 8.44 -1.75 -0.67
C THR A 158 9.48 -2.68 -1.25
N THR A 159 9.57 -3.87 -0.64
CA THR A 159 10.37 -4.98 -1.14
C THR A 159 9.54 -6.24 -1.02
N ASN A 160 9.45 -7.02 -2.09
CA ASN A 160 8.67 -8.26 -2.10
C ASN A 160 9.59 -9.49 -2.20
N ALA A 161 9.81 -10.14 -1.05
CA ALA A 161 10.67 -11.31 -0.95
C ALA A 161 10.16 -12.54 -1.75
N SER A 162 8.88 -12.53 -2.19
CA SER A 162 8.31 -13.63 -2.98
C SER A 162 8.69 -13.61 -4.46
N LEU A 163 9.33 -12.54 -4.96
CA LEU A 163 9.75 -12.40 -6.36
C LEU A 163 11.01 -13.24 -6.65
N ALA A 164 10.86 -14.56 -6.61
CA ALA A 164 11.96 -15.53 -6.64
C ALA A 164 12.53 -15.80 -8.05
N ASN A 165 11.92 -15.25 -9.11
CA ASN A 165 12.39 -15.39 -10.48
C ASN A 165 12.03 -14.17 -11.33
N HIS A 166 12.62 -14.11 -12.53
CA HIS A 166 12.40 -13.02 -13.50
C HIS A 166 10.93 -12.83 -13.86
N GLU A 167 10.20 -13.91 -14.13
CA GLU A 167 8.80 -13.83 -14.57
C GLU A 167 7.92 -13.17 -13.50
N LEU A 168 8.09 -13.55 -12.24
CA LEU A 168 7.39 -12.92 -11.12
C LEU A 168 7.75 -11.45 -10.97
N LEU A 169 9.04 -11.09 -11.12
CA LEU A 169 9.45 -9.67 -11.08
C LEU A 169 8.79 -8.88 -12.21
N TRP A 170 8.75 -9.42 -13.42
CA TRP A 170 8.13 -8.74 -14.56
C TRP A 170 6.63 -8.56 -14.38
N GLN A 171 5.92 -9.61 -13.95
CA GLN A 171 4.50 -9.53 -13.61
C GLN A 171 4.23 -8.51 -12.51
N TYR A 172 5.09 -8.45 -11.49
CA TYR A 172 5.00 -7.43 -10.45
C TYR A 172 5.15 -6.02 -11.02
N LEU A 173 6.15 -5.77 -11.87
CA LEU A 173 6.34 -4.45 -12.48
C LEU A 173 5.17 -4.07 -13.40
N ASP A 174 4.65 -5.02 -14.18
CA ASP A 174 3.51 -4.80 -15.09
C ASP A 174 2.24 -4.46 -14.32
N LEU A 175 1.99 -5.20 -13.24
CA LEU A 175 0.79 -5.02 -12.43
C LEU A 175 0.90 -3.74 -11.59
N GLN A 176 2.04 -3.54 -10.92
CA GLN A 176 2.16 -2.53 -9.86
C GLN A 176 2.70 -1.20 -10.35
N VAL A 177 3.60 -1.18 -11.33
CA VAL A 177 4.30 0.06 -11.75
C VAL A 177 3.74 0.59 -13.06
N ALA A 178 3.56 -0.27 -14.07
CA ALA A 178 3.17 0.13 -15.42
C ALA A 178 1.92 1.04 -15.50
N PRO A 179 0.84 0.83 -14.71
CA PRO A 179 -0.36 1.67 -14.77
C PRO A 179 -0.10 3.16 -14.48
N PHE A 180 0.93 3.47 -13.70
CA PHE A 180 1.25 4.84 -13.29
C PHE A 180 2.21 5.55 -14.25
N VAL A 181 2.95 4.79 -15.08
CA VAL A 181 4.02 5.35 -15.94
C VAL A 181 3.52 6.41 -16.93
N PRO A 182 2.37 6.23 -17.61
CA PRO A 182 1.86 7.24 -18.53
C PRO A 182 1.46 8.57 -17.87
N LEU A 183 1.25 8.56 -16.55
CA LEU A 183 0.83 9.73 -15.78
C LEU A 183 2.01 10.49 -15.17
N LEU A 184 3.24 9.96 -15.24
CA LEU A 184 4.39 10.61 -14.62
C LEU A 184 4.71 11.96 -15.27
N ASN A 185 4.94 12.97 -14.43
CA ASN A 185 5.21 14.34 -14.86
C ASN A 185 6.61 14.81 -14.47
N LYS A 186 7.40 15.25 -15.47
CA LYS A 186 8.79 15.70 -15.30
C LYS A 186 8.93 17.11 -14.72
N LYS A 187 7.87 17.92 -14.74
CA LYS A 187 7.93 19.34 -14.35
C LYS A 187 8.23 19.51 -12.86
N ASP A 188 9.15 20.41 -12.53
CA ASP A 188 9.51 20.73 -11.14
C ASP A 188 8.32 21.22 -10.30
N SER A 189 7.37 21.93 -10.93
CA SER A 189 6.14 22.39 -10.27
C SER A 189 5.31 21.25 -9.68
N CYS A 190 5.40 20.05 -10.26
CA CYS A 190 4.74 18.85 -9.74
C CYS A 190 5.27 18.52 -8.33
N TYR A 191 6.59 18.44 -8.19
CA TYR A 191 7.26 18.05 -6.95
C TYR A 191 7.29 19.17 -5.90
N GLN A 192 7.38 20.43 -6.34
CA GLN A 192 7.22 21.59 -5.45
C GLN A 192 5.84 21.62 -4.81
N HIS A 193 4.80 21.29 -5.57
CA HIS A 193 3.44 21.22 -5.02
C HIS A 193 3.24 20.01 -4.09
N LEU A 194 3.88 18.86 -4.39
CA LEU A 194 3.92 17.72 -3.47
C LEU A 194 4.59 18.08 -2.14
N GLU A 195 5.70 18.82 -2.19
CA GLU A 195 6.39 19.32 -1.00
C GLU A 195 5.52 20.30 -0.22
N TYR A 196 4.94 21.30 -0.89
CA TYR A 196 4.01 22.27 -0.30
C TYR A 196 2.81 21.58 0.38
N SER A 197 2.31 20.50 -0.24
CA SER A 197 1.18 19.72 0.28
C SER A 197 1.57 18.77 1.41
N GLY A 198 2.84 18.74 1.82
CA GLY A 198 3.35 17.91 2.91
C GLY A 198 3.51 16.42 2.57
N CYS A 199 3.52 16.06 1.29
CA CYS A 199 3.63 14.65 0.84
C CYS A 199 5.07 14.13 0.87
N GLY A 200 6.07 15.00 0.96
CA GLY A 200 7.47 14.61 0.95
C GLY A 200 8.38 15.81 0.95
N THR A 201 9.68 15.55 0.96
CA THR A 201 10.71 16.57 0.86
C THR A 201 11.76 16.15 -0.18
N PRO A 202 12.32 17.12 -0.92
CA PRO A 202 13.46 16.83 -1.78
C PRO A 202 14.68 16.47 -0.93
N SER A 203 15.29 15.33 -1.24
CA SER A 203 16.55 14.88 -0.70
C SER A 203 17.71 15.48 -1.51
N PRO A 204 18.78 15.98 -0.86
CA PRO A 204 20.00 16.38 -1.55
C PRO A 204 20.72 15.17 -2.17
N PHE A 205 20.48 13.97 -1.64
CA PHE A 205 21.01 12.72 -2.17
C PHE A 205 20.05 12.13 -3.17
N LYS A 206 20.54 11.90 -4.38
CA LYS A 206 19.85 11.14 -5.42
C LYS A 206 20.15 9.66 -5.21
N SER A 207 19.13 8.84 -4.96
CA SER A 207 19.28 7.39 -5.06
C SER A 207 19.06 6.97 -6.51
N GLU A 208 19.97 6.17 -7.06
CA GLU A 208 19.76 5.58 -8.36
C GLU A 208 18.79 4.40 -8.20
N LEU A 209 17.72 4.38 -9.01
CA LEU A 209 16.72 3.32 -8.95
C LEU A 209 17.34 1.92 -9.17
N ILE A 210 18.41 1.87 -9.96
CA ILE A 210 19.12 0.63 -10.25
C ILE A 210 19.76 0.01 -9.00
N ASP A 211 20.19 0.84 -8.05
CA ASP A 211 20.75 0.38 -6.79
C ASP A 211 19.67 -0.29 -5.95
N THR A 212 18.44 0.21 -5.98
CA THR A 212 17.30 -0.47 -5.34
C THR A 212 17.08 -1.85 -5.93
N PHE A 213 17.02 -1.99 -7.26
CA PHE A 213 16.88 -3.31 -7.90
C PHE A 213 18.04 -4.25 -7.55
N ARG A 214 19.28 -3.73 -7.55
CA ARG A 214 20.48 -4.51 -7.24
C ARG A 214 20.51 -4.96 -5.78
N ASN A 215 20.09 -4.10 -4.85
CA ASN A 215 20.11 -4.40 -3.42
C ASN A 215 18.97 -5.34 -3.03
N ASP A 216 17.76 -5.11 -3.54
CA ASP A 216 16.56 -5.82 -3.10
C ASP A 216 16.35 -7.14 -3.85
N TYR A 217 16.75 -7.18 -5.12
CA TYR A 217 16.52 -8.29 -6.06
C TYR A 217 17.80 -8.76 -6.75
N GLY A 218 18.98 -8.45 -6.21
CA GLY A 218 20.28 -8.76 -6.80
C GLY A 218 20.46 -10.22 -7.20
N GLY A 219 19.89 -11.17 -6.46
CA GLY A 219 19.90 -12.59 -6.79
C GLY A 219 19.30 -12.92 -8.15
N LEU A 220 18.34 -12.13 -8.66
CA LEU A 220 17.81 -12.28 -10.02
C LEU A 220 18.81 -11.83 -11.08
N PHE A 221 19.74 -10.95 -10.70
CA PHE A 221 20.73 -10.32 -11.57
C PHE A 221 22.16 -10.82 -11.30
N SER A 222 22.33 -12.07 -10.84
CA SER A 222 23.65 -12.68 -10.67
C SER A 222 24.21 -13.20 -11.99
N LYS A 223 25.49 -13.01 -12.27
CA LYS A 223 26.24 -13.66 -13.37
C LYS A 223 26.57 -15.12 -13.06
N GLY A 224 26.31 -15.56 -11.84
CA GLY A 224 26.74 -16.85 -11.32
C GLY A 224 28.26 -16.95 -11.20
N ILE A 225 28.68 -18.03 -10.56
CA ILE A 225 30.07 -18.38 -10.30
C ILE A 225 30.35 -19.77 -10.85
N ASP A 226 31.61 -20.02 -11.21
CA ASP A 226 32.09 -21.34 -11.56
C ASP A 226 32.50 -22.16 -10.33
N ALA A 227 32.86 -23.43 -10.56
CA ALA A 227 33.28 -24.33 -9.48
C ALA A 227 34.60 -23.88 -8.82
N SER A 228 35.51 -23.28 -9.59
CA SER A 228 36.80 -22.83 -9.07
C SER A 228 36.67 -21.61 -8.16
N GLU A 229 35.78 -20.68 -8.48
CA GLU A 229 35.43 -19.53 -7.64
C GLU A 229 34.79 -19.97 -6.32
N ARG A 230 33.94 -21.01 -6.36
CA ARG A 230 33.38 -21.62 -5.16
C ARG A 230 34.45 -22.30 -4.29
N GLU A 231 35.35 -23.06 -4.91
CA GLU A 231 36.44 -23.75 -4.21
C GLU A 231 37.43 -22.75 -3.59
N ALA A 232 37.73 -21.66 -4.29
CA ALA A 232 38.63 -20.60 -3.83
C ALA A 232 38.16 -19.90 -2.55
N MET A 233 36.86 -19.88 -2.29
CA MET A 233 36.30 -19.31 -1.05
C MET A 233 36.62 -20.13 0.19
N GLN A 234 37.07 -21.39 0.04
CA GLN A 234 37.42 -22.28 1.15
C GLN A 234 36.33 -22.29 2.24
N LEU A 235 35.07 -22.33 1.80
CA LEU A 235 33.93 -22.40 2.71
C LEU A 235 33.99 -23.73 3.46
N SER A 236 33.64 -23.72 4.75
CA SER A 236 33.31 -24.96 5.45
C SER A 236 32.16 -25.68 4.74
N VAL A 237 31.83 -26.92 5.14
CA VAL A 237 30.73 -27.68 4.53
C VAL A 237 29.44 -26.85 4.54
N THR A 238 29.08 -26.29 3.39
CA THR A 238 27.88 -25.48 3.21
C THR A 238 26.77 -26.38 2.66
N PRO A 239 25.56 -26.36 3.25
CA PRO A 239 24.46 -27.17 2.76
C PRO A 239 24.12 -26.85 1.31
N ASP A 240 23.75 -27.86 0.52
CA ASP A 240 23.34 -27.70 -0.89
C ASP A 240 22.19 -26.70 -1.06
N LEU A 241 21.38 -26.52 0.00
CA LEU A 241 20.29 -25.55 0.03
C LEU A 241 20.76 -24.10 -0.18
N MET A 242 22.03 -23.76 0.11
CA MET A 242 22.58 -22.42 -0.14
C MET A 242 22.84 -22.11 -1.61
N TRP A 243 22.71 -23.12 -2.49
CA TRP A 243 23.10 -23.02 -3.89
C TRP A 243 21.91 -23.30 -4.79
N CYS A 244 21.86 -22.62 -5.93
CA CYS A 244 20.98 -22.96 -7.03
C CYS A 244 21.72 -22.78 -8.36
N ARG A 245 21.13 -23.29 -9.45
CA ARG A 245 21.59 -22.96 -10.80
C ARG A 245 21.40 -21.47 -11.04
N CYS A 246 22.37 -20.84 -11.69
CA CYS A 246 22.27 -19.42 -11.96
C CYS A 246 21.09 -19.13 -12.89
N LEU A 247 20.24 -18.18 -12.49
CA LEU A 247 19.02 -17.82 -13.20
C LEU A 247 19.31 -17.18 -14.58
N ASN A 248 20.55 -16.76 -14.80
CA ASN A 248 21.03 -16.09 -16.00
C ASN A 248 21.96 -16.96 -16.84
N ASP A 249 22.50 -18.04 -16.27
CA ASP A 249 23.36 -19.02 -16.94
C ASP A 249 23.27 -20.37 -16.22
N ASN A 250 22.51 -21.31 -16.78
CA ASN A 250 22.29 -22.63 -16.17
C ASN A 250 23.57 -23.48 -16.02
N THR A 251 24.68 -23.09 -16.66
CA THR A 251 25.97 -23.77 -16.48
C THR A 251 26.69 -23.37 -15.20
N ARG A 252 26.34 -22.21 -14.63
CA ARG A 252 26.94 -21.64 -13.42
C ARG A 252 26.09 -21.90 -12.18
N LEU A 253 26.69 -21.72 -11.01
CA LEU A 253 26.01 -21.74 -9.71
C LEU A 253 25.78 -20.31 -9.22
N GLN A 254 24.81 -20.10 -8.35
CA GLN A 254 24.71 -18.85 -7.59
C GLN A 254 24.23 -19.13 -6.17
N VAL A 255 24.42 -18.16 -5.27
CA VAL A 255 23.83 -18.20 -3.94
C VAL A 255 22.31 -18.14 -4.07
N ALA A 256 21.61 -19.10 -3.47
CA ALA A 256 20.16 -19.22 -3.50
C ALA A 256 19.49 -18.24 -2.52
N ALA A 257 19.65 -16.95 -2.81
CA ALA A 257 19.15 -15.82 -2.05
C ALA A 257 18.84 -14.63 -2.96
N LEU A 258 17.77 -13.89 -2.65
CA LEU A 258 17.33 -12.74 -3.43
C LEU A 258 18.18 -11.49 -3.17
N ASN A 259 18.65 -11.32 -1.95
CA ASN A 259 19.49 -10.21 -1.50
C ASN A 259 20.34 -10.64 -0.28
N GLU A 260 21.22 -9.75 0.17
CA GLU A 260 22.10 -9.97 1.34
C GLU A 260 21.33 -10.39 2.60
N GLY A 261 20.18 -9.75 2.88
CA GLY A 261 19.37 -10.08 4.06
C GLY A 261 18.92 -11.54 4.05
N VAL A 262 18.53 -12.06 2.87
CA VAL A 262 18.16 -13.47 2.69
C VAL A 262 19.37 -14.38 2.85
N VAL A 263 20.56 -13.99 2.36
CA VAL A 263 21.81 -14.76 2.58
C VAL A 263 22.05 -14.94 4.08
N ARG A 264 21.97 -13.84 4.85
CA ARG A 264 22.23 -13.85 6.30
C ARG A 264 21.18 -14.66 7.06
N SER A 265 19.90 -14.47 6.78
CA SER A 265 18.82 -15.24 7.43
C SER A 265 18.99 -16.74 7.21
N LYS A 266 19.25 -17.14 5.96
CA LYS A 266 19.40 -18.55 5.59
C LYS A 266 20.67 -19.16 6.18
N ALA A 267 21.76 -18.41 6.21
CA ALA A 267 23.00 -18.84 6.87
C ALA A 267 22.79 -19.09 8.37
N ALA A 268 22.08 -18.18 9.06
CA ALA A 268 21.74 -18.32 10.47
C ALA A 268 20.83 -19.54 10.74
N GLU A 269 19.79 -19.75 9.92
CA GLU A 269 18.90 -20.92 10.00
C GLU A 269 19.66 -22.24 9.82
N LEU A 270 20.64 -22.26 8.91
CA LEU A 270 21.49 -23.41 8.63
C LEU A 270 22.69 -23.53 9.58
N LYS A 271 22.83 -22.63 10.56
CA LYS A 271 23.93 -22.60 11.54
C LYS A 271 25.31 -22.55 10.88
N ILE A 272 25.42 -21.81 9.77
CA ILE A 272 26.69 -21.52 9.10
C ILE A 272 27.51 -20.57 9.99
N SER A 273 28.83 -20.72 10.00
CA SER A 273 29.72 -19.86 10.78
C SER A 273 29.66 -18.39 10.30
N ASP A 274 29.92 -17.44 11.20
CA ASP A 274 29.93 -16.01 10.83
C ASP A 274 30.98 -15.72 9.74
N GLU A 275 32.12 -16.41 9.78
CA GLU A 275 33.16 -16.28 8.76
C GLU A 275 32.68 -16.73 7.38
N ASP A 276 32.05 -17.91 7.30
CA ASP A 276 31.51 -18.43 6.03
C ASP A 276 30.30 -17.62 5.55
N MET A 277 29.51 -17.05 6.47
CA MET A 277 28.42 -16.13 6.13
C MET A 277 28.96 -14.88 5.43
N GLU A 278 30.01 -14.23 5.96
CA GLU A 278 30.59 -13.04 5.30
C GLU A 278 31.19 -13.38 3.94
N LYS A 279 31.84 -14.54 3.80
CA LYS A 279 32.33 -15.03 2.49
C LYS A 279 31.18 -15.22 1.50
N LEU A 280 30.05 -15.80 1.93
CA LEU A 280 28.87 -15.97 1.09
C LEU A 280 28.24 -14.62 0.68
N VAL A 281 28.19 -13.66 1.60
CA VAL A 281 27.70 -12.30 1.31
C VAL A 281 28.60 -11.62 0.28
N GLN A 282 29.92 -11.72 0.45
CA GLN A 282 30.89 -11.15 -0.49
C GLN A 282 30.76 -11.80 -1.87
N LEU A 283 30.72 -13.12 -1.93
CA LEU A 283 30.51 -13.90 -3.16
C LEU A 283 29.21 -13.49 -3.88
N HIS A 284 28.12 -13.34 -3.13
CA HIS A 284 26.85 -12.89 -3.68
C HIS A 284 27.01 -11.53 -4.36
N LYS A 285 27.60 -10.55 -3.65
CA LYS A 285 27.81 -9.17 -4.15
C LYS A 285 28.72 -9.11 -5.38
N ASP A 286 29.80 -9.88 -5.38
CA ASP A 286 30.79 -9.90 -6.46
C ASP A 286 30.24 -10.59 -7.72
N SER A 287 29.31 -11.53 -7.56
CA SER A 287 28.65 -12.20 -8.67
C SER A 287 27.58 -11.35 -9.37
N LEU A 288 27.19 -10.18 -8.83
CA LEU A 288 26.09 -9.40 -9.38
C LEU A 288 26.46 -8.71 -10.71
N MET A 289 25.48 -8.60 -11.60
CA MET A 289 25.54 -7.69 -12.74
C MET A 289 25.81 -6.25 -12.28
N ASP A 290 26.48 -5.49 -13.15
CA ASP A 290 26.67 -4.06 -12.96
C ASP A 290 25.38 -3.28 -13.28
N ALA A 291 25.37 -1.99 -12.93
CA ALA A 291 24.21 -1.13 -13.11
C ALA A 291 23.74 -1.05 -14.57
N LYS A 292 24.65 -1.10 -15.54
CA LYS A 292 24.31 -1.01 -16.96
C LYS A 292 23.63 -2.30 -17.42
N GLU A 293 24.21 -3.45 -17.08
CA GLU A 293 23.66 -4.78 -17.40
C GLU A 293 22.26 -4.97 -16.82
N ILE A 294 22.05 -4.61 -15.55
CA ILE A 294 20.73 -4.71 -14.89
C ILE A 294 19.72 -3.82 -15.63
N ARG A 295 20.09 -2.58 -15.95
CA ARG A 295 19.21 -1.63 -16.63
C ARG A 295 18.81 -2.13 -18.01
N GLU A 296 19.79 -2.57 -18.81
CA GLU A 296 19.54 -3.13 -20.14
C GLU A 296 18.62 -4.35 -20.09
N ARG A 297 18.82 -5.23 -19.11
CA ARG A 297 17.98 -6.42 -18.91
C ARG A 297 16.54 -6.07 -18.56
N ILE A 298 16.33 -5.13 -17.64
CA ILE A 298 14.98 -4.67 -17.25
C ILE A 298 14.28 -4.01 -18.45
N ILE A 299 14.96 -3.13 -19.18
CA ILE A 299 14.39 -2.44 -20.35
C ILE A 299 14.07 -3.44 -21.48
N ALA A 300 14.95 -4.41 -21.73
CA ALA A 300 14.71 -5.45 -22.72
C ALA A 300 13.46 -6.29 -22.40
N ALA A 301 13.24 -6.61 -21.12
CA ALA A 301 12.06 -7.34 -20.68
C ALA A 301 10.79 -6.46 -20.67
N ARG A 302 10.92 -5.20 -20.25
CA ARG A 302 9.82 -4.23 -20.06
C ARG A 302 10.22 -2.84 -20.55
N PRO A 303 9.97 -2.50 -21.84
CA PRO A 303 10.45 -1.26 -22.45
C PRO A 303 9.98 0.03 -21.76
N TYR A 304 8.78 0.04 -21.16
CA TYR A 304 8.26 1.21 -20.44
C TYR A 304 9.11 1.61 -19.22
N MET A 305 9.92 0.68 -18.69
CA MET A 305 10.82 0.98 -17.58
C MET A 305 11.91 1.97 -17.98
N ASN A 306 12.21 2.14 -19.27
CA ASN A 306 13.12 3.21 -19.69
C ASN A 306 12.57 4.59 -19.30
N THR A 307 11.26 4.82 -19.48
CA THR A 307 10.60 6.04 -19.02
C THR A 307 10.72 6.20 -17.50
N VAL A 308 10.56 5.11 -16.74
CA VAL A 308 10.70 5.15 -15.28
C VAL A 308 12.12 5.54 -14.89
N PHE A 309 13.15 4.95 -15.51
CA PHE A 309 14.55 5.31 -15.25
C PHE A 309 14.85 6.76 -15.60
N GLU A 310 14.38 7.25 -16.75
CA GLU A 310 14.55 8.66 -17.17
C GLU A 310 13.82 9.62 -16.22
N MET A 311 12.60 9.29 -15.81
CA MET A 311 11.85 10.08 -14.82
C MET A 311 12.58 10.11 -13.47
N TRP A 312 13.09 8.98 -13.01
CA TRP A 312 13.84 8.89 -11.77
C TRP A 312 15.15 9.68 -11.83
N SER A 313 15.81 9.70 -12.99
CA SER A 313 17.08 10.39 -13.16
C SER A 313 16.96 11.90 -13.34
N ASP A 314 15.96 12.32 -14.11
CA ASP A 314 15.89 13.66 -14.69
C ASP A 314 14.77 14.54 -14.11
N SER A 315 13.93 14.01 -13.22
CA SER A 315 12.89 14.77 -12.54
C SER A 315 13.11 14.78 -11.01
N GLY A 316 12.20 15.45 -10.29
CA GLY A 316 12.17 15.38 -8.82
C GLY A 316 11.91 13.98 -8.27
N LEU A 317 11.42 13.02 -9.07
CA LEU A 317 10.97 11.69 -8.61
C LEU A 317 12.06 10.95 -7.81
N GLY A 318 13.26 10.82 -8.38
CA GLY A 318 14.36 10.11 -7.74
C GLY A 318 14.97 10.81 -6.52
N ARG A 319 14.65 12.09 -6.32
CA ARG A 319 15.10 12.88 -5.16
C ARG A 319 14.02 13.06 -4.12
N PHE A 320 12.77 12.68 -4.40
CA PHE A 320 11.66 12.98 -3.49
C PHE A 320 11.51 11.90 -2.42
N THR A 321 11.65 12.27 -1.16
CA THR A 321 11.48 11.37 0.00
C THR A 321 10.09 11.59 0.58
N LEU A 322 9.29 10.54 0.70
CA LEU A 322 7.91 10.64 1.16
C LEU A 322 7.82 10.88 2.66
N THR A 323 6.86 11.70 3.08
CA THR A 323 6.40 11.74 4.48
C THR A 323 5.47 10.54 4.73
N SER A 324 5.06 10.33 5.99
CA SER A 324 4.03 9.35 6.33
C SER A 324 2.72 9.58 5.58
N VAL A 325 2.33 10.84 5.35
CA VAL A 325 1.17 11.21 4.52
C VAL A 325 1.38 10.84 3.05
N GLY A 326 2.55 11.14 2.49
CA GLY A 326 2.89 10.73 1.12
C GLY A 326 2.87 9.22 0.93
N ILE A 327 3.38 8.47 1.91
CA ILE A 327 3.32 7.00 1.94
C ILE A 327 1.87 6.52 1.98
N ALA A 328 1.03 7.04 2.88
CA ALA A 328 -0.36 6.65 3.00
C ALA A 328 -1.17 6.91 1.72
N ILE A 329 -0.99 8.07 1.09
CA ILE A 329 -1.64 8.41 -0.18
C ILE A 329 -1.13 7.52 -1.31
N GLY A 330 0.19 7.33 -1.43
CA GLY A 330 0.81 6.47 -2.44
C GLY A 330 0.31 5.03 -2.33
N HIS A 331 0.29 4.49 -1.12
CA HIS A 331 -0.24 3.17 -0.77
C HIS A 331 -1.73 3.04 -1.13
N ALA A 332 -2.57 3.99 -0.70
CA ALA A 332 -4.00 3.95 -0.98
C ALA A 332 -4.30 4.01 -2.49
N ASN A 333 -3.53 4.77 -3.26
CA ASN A 333 -3.70 4.85 -4.72
C ASN A 333 -3.23 3.56 -5.44
N VAL A 334 -2.23 2.86 -4.89
CA VAL A 334 -1.83 1.52 -5.35
C VAL A 334 -2.93 0.49 -5.04
N LYS A 335 -3.41 0.45 -3.80
CA LYS A 335 -4.51 -0.43 -3.34
C LYS A 335 -5.77 -0.22 -4.20
N LYS A 336 -6.15 1.03 -4.45
CA LYS A 336 -7.29 1.39 -5.30
C LYS A 336 -7.17 0.81 -6.71
N SER A 337 -5.98 0.89 -7.31
CA SER A 337 -5.75 0.49 -8.70
C SER A 337 -5.66 -1.02 -8.87
N LEU A 338 -5.26 -1.76 -7.82
CA LEU A 338 -4.80 -3.16 -7.94
C LEU A 338 -5.48 -4.15 -6.97
N GLY A 339 -6.31 -3.66 -6.05
CA GLY A 339 -7.02 -4.48 -5.07
C GLY A 339 -6.25 -4.63 -3.75
N GLU A 340 -6.30 -5.82 -3.13
CA GLU A 340 -5.64 -6.05 -1.85
C GLU A 340 -4.12 -5.81 -1.93
N PHE A 341 -3.62 -4.99 -1.01
CA PHE A 341 -2.21 -4.67 -0.84
C PHE A 341 -1.85 -4.80 0.64
N THR A 342 -0.56 -4.98 0.94
CA THR A 342 -0.02 -5.13 2.30
C THR A 342 -0.51 -4.03 3.25
N ASN A 343 -0.67 -4.35 4.53
CA ASN A 343 -1.17 -3.41 5.54
C ASN A 343 -0.28 -2.15 5.65
N LEU A 344 -0.90 -0.96 5.61
CA LEU A 344 -0.23 0.33 5.69
C LEU A 344 0.62 0.51 6.97
N SER A 345 0.25 -0.16 8.07
CA SER A 345 0.97 -0.07 9.35
C SER A 345 2.43 -0.54 9.26
N THR A 346 2.81 -1.32 8.24
CA THR A 346 4.21 -1.71 8.01
C THR A 346 5.13 -0.51 7.78
N TRP A 347 4.60 0.61 7.30
CA TRP A 347 5.37 1.81 6.95
C TRP A 347 5.09 3.03 7.83
N ILE A 348 4.12 2.92 8.76
CA ILE A 348 3.75 3.99 9.67
C ILE A 348 3.86 3.45 11.09
N ASN A 349 4.96 3.79 11.76
CA ASN A 349 5.25 3.41 13.14
C ASN A 349 5.20 4.62 14.08
#